data_AF-A0A970M915-F1
#
_entry.id   AF-A0A970M915-F1
#
_cell.length_a   1.000
_cell.length_b   1.000
_cell.length_c   1.000
_cell.angle_alpha   90.00
_cell.angle_beta   90.00
_cell.angle_gamma   90.00
#
_symmetry.space_group_name_H-M   'P 1'
#
loop_
_entity.id
_entity.type
_entity.pdbx_description
1 polymer ?
#
loop_
_entity_poly.entity_id
_entity_poly.type
_entity_poly.pdbx_seq_one_letter_code
_entity_poly.pdbx_strand_id
1 'polypeptide(L)'
;MSKFLFYGMSGEKMCFNHTLLNALQLAEAGAEVKIIFEGASVKLVPVFEEENQPLYRKAKEKGLIAGICLACSKVMGVYDQNVASGLPMLDDMSGHAGVKPYTDAGYQVISL
;
A
#
# COMPACT_ATOMS: atom_id res chain seq x y z
N MET A 1 4.01 13.08 17.11
CA MET A 1 4.49 11.90 16.38
C MET A 1 4.16 12.12 14.92
N SER A 2 5.14 12.05 14.01
CA SER A 2 4.91 12.31 12.58
C SER A 2 4.09 11.18 11.96
N LYS A 3 3.22 11.51 11.00
CA LYS A 3 2.33 10.55 10.33
C LYS A 3 2.51 10.62 8.82
N PHE A 4 2.71 9.47 8.17
CA PHE A 4 2.98 9.40 6.73
C PHE A 4 2.12 8.35 6.04
N LEU A 5 1.47 8.74 4.95
CA LEU A 5 0.77 7.84 4.05
C LEU A 5 1.61 7.74 2.77
N PHE A 6 2.10 6.54 2.45
CA PHE A 6 2.62 6.24 1.13
C PHE A 6 1.49 5.79 0.22
N TYR A 7 1.16 6.62 -0.75
CA TYR A 7 0.17 6.33 -1.79
C TYR A 7 0.90 5.76 -3.01
N GLY A 8 1.13 4.46 -3.01
CA GLY A 8 1.96 3.80 -4.01
C GLY A 8 1.19 3.56 -5.30
N MET A 9 1.56 4.26 -6.37
CA MET A 9 0.84 4.18 -7.65
C MET A 9 1.59 3.35 -8.69
N SER A 10 2.93 3.34 -8.61
CA SER A 10 3.78 2.72 -9.63
C SER A 10 3.66 1.19 -9.64
N GLY A 11 3.49 0.62 -10.84
CA GLY A 11 3.56 -0.82 -11.08
C GLY A 11 5.00 -1.32 -11.29
N GLU A 12 5.99 -0.44 -11.27
CA GLU A 12 7.40 -0.81 -11.41
C GLU A 12 7.95 -1.32 -10.08
N LYS A 13 8.27 -2.61 -10.02
CA LYS A 13 8.71 -3.30 -8.78
C LYS A 13 9.87 -2.60 -8.08
N MET A 14 10.86 -2.12 -8.85
CA MET A 14 12.02 -1.39 -8.31
C MET A 14 11.62 -0.06 -7.66
N CYS A 15 10.70 0.70 -8.27
CA CYS A 15 10.18 1.94 -7.70
C CYS A 15 9.38 1.65 -6.44
N PHE A 16 8.51 0.65 -6.46
CA PHE A 16 7.69 0.31 -5.29
C PHE A 16 8.52 -0.19 -4.10
N ASN A 17 9.65 -0.86 -4.34
CA ASN A 17 10.59 -1.22 -3.27
C ASN A 17 11.08 0.01 -2.49
N HIS A 18 11.26 1.17 -3.13
CA HIS A 18 11.64 2.40 -2.44
C HIS A 18 10.50 2.92 -1.54
N THR A 19 9.24 2.74 -1.95
CA THR A 19 8.09 3.00 -1.08
C THR A 19 8.15 2.15 0.20
N LEU A 20 8.38 0.84 0.05
CA LEU A 20 8.50 -0.08 1.19
C LEU A 20 9.69 0.27 2.09
N LEU A 21 10.85 0.58 1.51
CA LEU A 21 12.06 0.97 2.26
C LEU A 21 11.84 2.25 3.08
N ASN A 22 11.29 3.30 2.46
CA ASN A 22 11.02 4.56 3.16
C ASN A 22 9.98 4.36 4.27
N ALA A 23 8.90 3.61 3.99
CA ALA A 23 7.86 3.32 4.98
C ALA A 23 8.42 2.56 6.19
N LEU A 24 9.25 1.54 5.97
CA LEU A 24 9.89 0.77 7.02
C LEU A 24 10.86 1.61 7.85
N GLN A 25 11.70 2.43 7.21
CA GLN A 25 12.65 3.30 7.89
C GLN A 25 11.94 4.33 8.79
N LEU A 26 10.87 4.96 8.30
CA LEU A 26 10.08 5.90 9.09
C LEU A 26 9.37 5.23 10.27
N ALA A 27 8.82 4.03 10.05
CA ALA A 27 8.20 3.26 11.13
C ALA A 27 9.24 2.86 12.21
N GLU A 28 10.46 2.48 11.80
CA GLU A 28 11.57 2.19 12.73
C GLU A 28 12.02 3.43 13.51
N ALA A 29 11.91 4.63 12.91
CA ALA A 29 12.16 5.90 13.58
C ALA A 29 10.99 6.38 14.48
N GLY A 30 9.93 5.57 14.65
CA GLY A 30 8.79 5.89 15.50
C GLY A 30 7.76 6.82 14.87
N ALA A 31 7.69 6.89 13.53
CA ALA A 31 6.55 7.53 12.85
C ALA A 31 5.36 6.56 12.72
N GLU A 32 4.15 7.10 12.65
CA GLU A 32 2.98 6.33 12.27
C GLU A 32 2.91 6.28 10.74
N VAL A 33 2.98 5.08 10.16
CA VAL A 33 3.10 4.91 8.70
C VAL A 33 1.99 4.03 8.16
N LYS A 34 1.42 4.43 7.03
CA LYS A 34 0.46 3.65 6.24
C LYS A 34 0.87 3.58 4.79
N ILE A 35 0.56 2.46 4.13
CA ILE A 35 0.83 2.22 2.71
C ILE A 35 -0.48 1.81 2.05
N ILE A 36 -0.81 2.45 0.93
CA ILE A 36 -1.91 2.06 0.04
C ILE A 36 -1.32 1.61 -1.28
N PHE A 37 -1.81 0.47 -1.78
CA PHE A 37 -1.61 0.04 -3.16
C PHE A 37 -2.75 0.61 -4.01
N GLU A 38 -2.45 1.62 -4.81
CA GLU A 38 -3.38 2.25 -5.77
C GLU A 38 -2.85 2.12 -7.20
N GLY A 39 -3.72 2.25 -8.21
CA GLY A 39 -3.28 2.35 -9.60
C GLY A 39 -2.61 1.06 -10.08
N ALA A 40 -1.44 1.19 -10.72
CA ALA A 40 -0.74 0.04 -11.30
C ALA A 40 -0.05 -0.85 -10.25
N SER A 41 0.22 -0.32 -9.04
CA SER A 41 0.90 -1.05 -7.97
C SER A 41 0.10 -2.24 -7.44
N VAL A 42 -1.23 -2.26 -7.63
CA VAL A 42 -2.09 -3.37 -7.21
C VAL A 42 -1.70 -4.70 -7.85
N LYS A 43 -1.00 -4.68 -9.00
CA LYS A 43 -0.46 -5.87 -9.67
C LYS A 43 0.78 -6.44 -8.97
N LEU A 44 1.44 -5.66 -8.13
CA LEU A 44 2.65 -6.08 -7.42
C LEU A 44 2.34 -6.91 -6.17
N VAL A 45 1.16 -6.75 -5.57
CA VAL A 45 0.75 -7.55 -4.40
C VAL A 45 0.86 -9.06 -4.66
N PRO A 46 0.26 -9.65 -5.72
CA PRO A 46 0.39 -11.09 -5.96
C PRO A 46 1.83 -11.51 -6.25
N VAL A 47 2.60 -10.67 -6.95
CA VAL A 47 4.02 -10.90 -7.19
C VAL A 47 4.81 -10.95 -5.88
N PHE A 48 4.53 -10.04 -4.95
CA PHE A 48 5.19 -10.00 -3.65
C PHE A 48 4.79 -11.16 -2.73
N GLU A 49 3.53 -11.61 -2.78
CA GLU A 49 3.08 -12.82 -2.08
C GLU A 49 3.80 -14.06 -2.63
N GLU A 50 3.83 -14.24 -3.95
CA GLU A 50 4.49 -15.38 -4.62
C GLU A 50 5.99 -15.40 -4.35
N GLU A 51 6.67 -14.26 -4.47
CA GLU A 51 8.12 -14.14 -4.22
C GLU A 51 8.47 -14.20 -2.73
N ASN A 52 7.49 -14.19 -1.83
CA ASN A 52 7.68 -14.00 -0.39
C ASN A 52 8.61 -12.81 -0.10
N GLN A 53 8.33 -11.68 -0.77
CA GLN A 53 9.25 -10.55 -0.85
C GLN A 53 9.52 -9.99 0.57
N PRO A 54 10.79 -9.90 1.03
CA PRO A 54 11.10 -9.60 2.43
C PRO A 54 10.61 -8.27 2.99
N LEU A 55 10.72 -7.18 2.20
CA LEU A 55 10.26 -5.84 2.57
C LEU A 55 8.73 -5.79 2.65
N TYR A 56 8.04 -6.38 1.67
CA TYR A 56 6.59 -6.44 1.65
C TYR A 56 6.07 -7.24 2.85
N ARG A 57 6.64 -8.43 3.09
CA ARG A 57 6.30 -9.27 4.25
C ARG A 57 6.49 -8.50 5.56
N LYS A 58 7.64 -7.85 5.74
CA LYS A 58 7.92 -7.04 6.94
C LYS A 58 6.94 -5.89 7.11
N ALA A 59 6.56 -5.20 6.03
CA ALA A 59 5.56 -4.13 6.07
C ALA A 59 4.16 -4.65 6.44
N LYS A 60 3.79 -5.82 5.91
CA LYS A 60 2.53 -6.53 6.23
C LYS A 60 2.48 -6.97 7.68
N GLU A 61 3.52 -7.65 8.17
CA GLU A 61 3.66 -8.11 9.57
C GLU A 61 3.61 -6.94 10.57
N LYS A 62 4.18 -5.79 10.22
CA LYS A 62 4.13 -4.57 11.04
C LYS A 62 2.80 -3.80 10.94
N GLY A 63 1.84 -4.26 10.15
CA GLY A 63 0.54 -3.58 9.99
C GLY A 63 0.63 -2.20 9.31
N LEU A 64 1.67 -1.99 8.49
CA LEU A 64 1.87 -0.73 7.76
C LEU A 64 0.98 -0.65 6.52
N ILE A 65 0.60 -1.78 5.93
CA ILE A 65 -0.24 -1.79 4.73
C ILE A 65 -1.69 -1.55 5.17
N ALA A 66 -2.25 -0.43 4.74
CA ALA A 66 -3.62 -0.06 5.05
C ALA A 66 -4.63 -0.78 4.15
N GLY A 67 -4.24 -1.07 2.91
CA GLY A 67 -5.02 -1.89 2.00
C GLY A 67 -4.68 -1.67 0.53
N ILE A 68 -5.52 -2.27 -0.31
CA ILE A 68 -5.37 -2.34 -1.77
C ILE A 68 -6.63 -1.76 -2.40
N CYS A 69 -6.47 -0.90 -3.40
CA CYS A 69 -7.58 -0.33 -4.15
C CYS A 69 -8.44 -1.42 -4.83
N LEU A 70 -9.74 -1.42 -4.50
CA LEU A 70 -10.71 -2.37 -5.02
C LEU A 70 -10.94 -2.19 -6.52
N ALA A 71 -11.26 -0.96 -6.97
CA ALA A 71 -11.53 -0.69 -8.38
C ALA A 71 -10.32 -0.99 -9.26
N CYS A 72 -9.11 -0.56 -8.87
CA CYS A 72 -7.90 -0.86 -9.64
C CYS A 72 -7.62 -2.35 -9.72
N SER A 73 -7.84 -3.10 -8.64
CA SER A 73 -7.65 -4.56 -8.66
C SER A 73 -8.60 -5.25 -9.65
N LYS A 74 -9.85 -4.79 -9.75
CA LYS A 74 -10.82 -5.29 -10.73
C LYS A 74 -10.42 -4.91 -12.16
N VAL A 75 -10.10 -3.64 -12.39
CA VAL A 75 -9.70 -3.14 -13.72
C VAL A 75 -8.42 -3.82 -14.23
N MET A 76 -7.47 -4.10 -13.34
CA MET A 76 -6.20 -4.72 -13.67
C MET A 76 -6.24 -6.26 -13.66
N GLY A 77 -7.39 -6.87 -13.38
CA GLY A 77 -7.57 -8.32 -13.43
C GLY A 77 -6.88 -9.12 -12.33
N VAL A 78 -6.55 -8.49 -11.19
CA VAL A 78 -5.84 -9.12 -10.05
C VAL A 78 -6.67 -9.16 -8.76
N TYR A 79 -7.98 -8.94 -8.85
CA TYR A 79 -8.89 -8.86 -7.70
C TYR A 79 -8.83 -10.10 -6.80
N ASP A 80 -9.02 -11.30 -7.36
CA ASP A 80 -9.09 -12.53 -6.56
C ASP A 80 -7.75 -12.83 -5.86
N GLN A 81 -6.63 -12.55 -6.54
CA GLN A 81 -5.29 -12.70 -5.95
C GLN A 81 -5.06 -11.69 -4.82
N ASN A 82 -5.55 -10.46 -4.99
CA ASN A 82 -5.45 -9.42 -3.95
C ASN A 82 -6.34 -9.74 -2.74
N VAL A 83 -7.53 -10.31 -2.94
CA VAL A 83 -8.37 -10.82 -1.85
C VAL A 83 -7.66 -11.97 -1.12
N ALA A 84 -7.03 -12.90 -1.86
CA ALA A 84 -6.29 -14.02 -1.28
C ALA A 84 -5.07 -13.58 -0.44
N SER A 85 -4.54 -12.37 -0.65
CA SER A 85 -3.48 -11.80 0.21
C SER A 85 -3.96 -11.55 1.64
N GLY A 86 -5.27 -11.45 1.89
CA GLY A 86 -5.84 -11.12 3.20
C GLY A 86 -5.66 -9.65 3.61
N LEU A 87 -5.17 -8.78 2.72
CA LEU A 87 -5.14 -7.34 2.93
C LEU A 87 -6.53 -6.72 2.71
N PRO A 88 -6.87 -5.62 3.42
CA PRO A 88 -8.14 -4.92 3.21
C PRO A 88 -8.27 -4.40 1.77
N MET A 89 -9.45 -4.59 1.18
CA MET A 89 -9.82 -3.94 -0.07
C MET A 89 -10.44 -2.57 0.25
N LEU A 90 -9.90 -1.50 -0.33
CA LEU A 90 -10.29 -0.11 -0.05
C LEU A 90 -11.10 0.47 -1.21
N ASP A 91 -12.18 1.18 -0.88
CA ASP A 91 -13.14 1.71 -1.85
C ASP A 91 -13.80 3.05 -1.44
N ASP A 92 -13.24 3.73 -0.43
CA ASP A 92 -13.83 4.86 0.30
C ASP A 92 -13.95 6.19 -0.49
N MET A 93 -13.34 6.30 -1.67
CA MET A 93 -13.45 7.51 -2.50
C MET A 93 -14.62 7.45 -3.51
N SER A 94 -14.62 6.44 -4.36
CA SER A 94 -15.58 6.19 -5.46
C SER A 94 -15.29 4.80 -6.04
N GLY A 95 -15.13 3.80 -5.15
CA GLY A 95 -14.60 2.48 -5.52
C GLY A 95 -13.07 2.37 -5.50
N HIS A 96 -12.37 3.51 -5.45
CA HIS A 96 -10.92 3.61 -5.28
C HIS A 96 -10.51 3.91 -3.84
N ALA A 97 -9.21 3.75 -3.53
CA ALA A 97 -8.68 4.02 -2.20
C ALA A 97 -8.46 5.53 -2.02
N GLY A 98 -9.25 6.14 -1.14
CA GLY A 98 -9.18 7.57 -0.84
C GLY A 98 -8.04 7.91 0.12
N VAL A 99 -7.49 9.11 -0.05
CA VAL A 99 -6.53 9.67 0.93
C VAL A 99 -7.21 10.48 2.04
N LYS A 100 -8.50 10.79 1.87
CA LYS A 100 -9.25 11.70 2.75
C LYS A 100 -9.24 11.27 4.23
N PRO A 101 -9.50 10.00 4.60
CA PRO A 101 -9.45 9.59 6.01
C PRO A 101 -8.08 9.81 6.65
N TYR A 102 -7.00 9.71 5.87
CA TYR A 102 -5.63 9.89 6.33
C TYR A 102 -5.27 11.38 6.45
N THR A 103 -5.65 12.21 5.48
CA THR A 103 -5.45 13.66 5.58
C THR A 103 -6.20 14.25 6.76
N ASP A 104 -7.45 13.81 6.98
CA ASP A 104 -8.25 14.22 8.14
C ASP A 104 -7.61 13.77 9.47
N ALA A 105 -6.90 12.64 9.47
CA ALA A 105 -6.14 12.12 10.60
C ALA A 105 -4.72 12.71 10.75
N GLY A 106 -4.35 13.71 9.92
CA GLY A 106 -3.09 14.43 10.00
C GLY A 106 -1.89 13.75 9.32
N TYR A 107 -2.13 12.79 8.42
CA TYR A 107 -1.06 12.16 7.64
C TYR A 107 -0.54 13.07 6.54
N GLN A 108 0.77 13.11 6.38
CA GLN A 108 1.42 13.66 5.19
C GLN A 108 1.41 12.60 4.09
N VAL A 109 0.82 12.92 2.94
CA VAL A 109 0.73 12.00 1.80
C VAL A 109 1.97 12.13 0.93
N ILE A 110 2.64 11.01 0.70
CA ILE A 110 3.80 10.86 -0.19
C ILE A 110 3.40 9.91 -1.31
N SER A 111 3.50 10.36 -2.56
CA SER A 111 3.22 9.55 -3.75
C SER A 111 4.52 9.27 -4.49
N LEU A 112 4.77 7.99 -4.82
CA LEU A 112 5.96 7.49 -5.53
C LEU A 112 5.56 6.51 -6.64
#